data_AF-A0A4R4P2K8-F1
#
_entry.id   AF-A0A4R4P2K8-F1
#
_cell.length_a   1.000
_cell.length_b   1.000
_cell.length_c   1.000
_cell.angle_alpha   90.00
_cell.angle_beta   90.00
_cell.angle_gamma   90.00
#
_symmetry.space_group_name_H-M   'P 1'
#
loop_
_entity.id
_entity.type
_entity.pdbx_description
1 polymer ?
#
loop_
_entity_poly.entity_id
_entity_poly.type
_entity_poly.pdbx_seq_one_letter_code
_entity_poly.pdbx_strand_id
1 'polypeptide(L)'
;MTSLAVARAYYTHLVACLNKAWAPVVRQAGFTFRPPRLVVLLGQSPDSACDMPDGELYYCDGTIYMDAKPDLDYEKENRAANRALMVFFIAHEYAHHIQALTGISKAHDERNLKLNGVDVQLQETRRIELQADCLSGAFLASIRPTFPIGAQWVRVWSETYAHYTDPNSDHGQGATRRAWSRKGFTKADVSACNTFVASPAQVS
;
A
#
# COMPACT_ATOMS: atom_id res chain seq x y z
N MET A 1 6.00 -2.95 -20.29
CA MET A 1 5.06 -3.97 -19.81
C MET A 1 3.97 -3.97 -20.84
N THR A 2 3.81 -5.05 -21.59
CA THR A 2 2.94 -5.05 -22.77
C THR A 2 1.87 -6.14 -22.72
N SER A 3 1.84 -6.93 -21.64
CA SER A 3 0.85 -7.97 -21.44
C SER A 3 0.64 -8.28 -19.96
N LEU A 4 -0.53 -8.87 -19.65
CA LEU A 4 -0.88 -9.37 -18.33
C LEU A 4 0.16 -10.36 -17.78
N ALA A 5 0.73 -11.22 -18.64
CA ALA A 5 1.75 -12.18 -18.23
C ALA A 5 3.02 -11.48 -17.69
N VAL A 6 3.45 -10.40 -18.33
CA VAL A 6 4.60 -9.61 -17.88
C VAL A 6 4.28 -8.85 -16.59
N ALA A 7 3.06 -8.32 -16.46
CA ALA A 7 2.61 -7.66 -15.23
C ALA A 7 2.58 -8.62 -14.05
N ARG A 8 2.00 -9.81 -14.25
CA ARG A 8 1.95 -10.87 -13.25
C ARG A 8 3.33 -11.32 -12.82
N ALA A 9 4.25 -11.54 -13.76
CA ALA A 9 5.63 -11.89 -13.44
C ALA A 9 6.31 -10.78 -12.61
N TYR A 10 6.12 -9.52 -12.99
CA TYR A 10 6.69 -8.38 -12.27
C TYR A 10 6.16 -8.29 -10.83
N TYR A 11 4.85 -8.35 -10.63
CA TYR A 11 4.26 -8.34 -9.29
C TYR A 11 4.67 -9.57 -8.45
N THR A 12 4.76 -10.74 -9.07
CA THR A 12 5.25 -11.96 -8.38
C THR A 12 6.66 -11.75 -7.83
N HIS A 13 7.55 -11.13 -8.61
CA HIS A 13 8.89 -10.79 -8.15
C HIS A 13 8.87 -9.75 -7.02
N LEU A 14 8.02 -8.72 -7.11
CA LEU A 14 7.88 -7.72 -6.06
C LEU A 14 7.37 -8.32 -4.74
N VAL A 15 6.38 -9.21 -4.80
CA VAL A 15 5.89 -9.96 -3.63
C VAL A 15 7.00 -10.81 -3.00
N ALA A 16 7.85 -11.44 -3.81
CA ALA A 16 9.01 -12.16 -3.27
C ALA A 16 9.99 -11.24 -2.53
N CYS A 17 10.24 -10.03 -3.05
CA CYS A 17 11.05 -9.01 -2.36
C CYS A 17 10.38 -8.54 -1.05
N LEU A 18 9.08 -8.29 -1.07
CA LEU A 18 8.29 -7.89 0.11
C LEU A 18 8.29 -8.98 1.18
N ASN A 19 8.11 -10.25 0.80
CA ASN A 19 8.25 -11.40 1.70
C ASN A 19 9.61 -11.40 2.41
N LYS A 20 10.70 -11.21 1.65
CA LYS A 20 12.05 -11.19 2.19
C LYS A 20 12.28 -10.01 3.15
N ALA A 21 11.74 -8.83 2.84
CA ALA A 21 11.87 -7.65 3.66
C ALA A 21 11.07 -7.74 4.97
N TRP A 22 9.82 -8.21 4.90
CA TRP A 22 8.90 -8.20 6.04
C TRP A 22 9.00 -9.40 6.96
N ALA A 23 9.34 -10.59 6.45
CA ALA A 23 9.34 -11.80 7.27
C ALA A 23 10.22 -11.73 8.53
N PRO A 24 11.45 -11.15 8.50
CA PRO A 24 12.25 -10.97 9.71
C PRO A 24 11.60 -9.99 10.70
N VAL A 25 11.05 -8.88 10.21
CA VAL A 25 10.45 -7.81 11.02
C VAL A 25 9.22 -8.32 11.77
N VAL A 26 8.31 -9.02 11.06
CA VAL A 26 7.10 -9.61 11.65
C VAL A 26 7.44 -10.64 12.73
N ARG A 27 8.42 -11.52 12.47
CA ARG A 27 8.87 -12.53 13.43
C ARG A 27 9.54 -11.91 14.65
N GLN A 28 10.37 -10.89 14.45
CA GLN A 28 11.03 -10.17 15.54
C GLN A 28 10.01 -9.47 16.45
N ALA A 29 8.90 -8.98 15.87
CA ALA A 29 7.78 -8.41 16.62
C ALA A 29 6.90 -9.46 17.35
N GLY A 30 7.25 -10.76 17.28
CA GLY A 30 6.54 -11.83 17.97
C GLY A 30 5.33 -12.40 17.21
N PHE A 31 5.13 -12.01 15.95
CA PHE A 31 4.02 -12.49 15.13
C PHE A 31 4.43 -13.62 14.18
N THR A 32 3.44 -14.41 13.73
CA THR A 32 3.67 -15.44 12.72
C THR A 32 3.61 -14.84 11.33
N PHE A 33 4.72 -14.93 10.58
CA PHE A 33 4.73 -14.55 9.18
C PHE A 33 4.18 -15.66 8.28
N ARG A 34 3.24 -15.31 7.41
CA ARG A 34 2.78 -16.13 6.28
C ARG A 34 2.76 -15.23 5.04
N PRO A 35 3.28 -15.66 3.88
CA PRO A 35 3.21 -14.84 2.67
C PRO A 35 1.77 -14.72 2.17
N PRO A 36 1.39 -13.59 1.54
CA PRO A 36 0.07 -13.45 0.93
C PRO A 36 0.02 -14.23 -0.40
N ARG A 37 -1.20 -14.57 -0.82
CA ARG A 37 -1.50 -14.92 -2.21
C ARG A 37 -1.48 -13.67 -3.08
N LEU A 38 -1.21 -13.83 -4.37
CA LEU A 38 -1.25 -12.74 -5.35
C LEU A 38 -2.18 -13.13 -6.50
N VAL A 39 -3.14 -12.27 -6.81
CA VAL A 39 -4.01 -12.34 -7.98
C VAL A 39 -3.75 -11.10 -8.83
N VAL A 40 -3.51 -11.29 -10.12
CA VAL A 40 -3.30 -10.19 -11.07
C VAL A 40 -4.32 -10.28 -12.20
N LEU A 41 -5.16 -9.26 -12.26
CA LEU A 41 -6.33 -9.11 -13.11
C LEU A 41 -6.04 -8.16 -14.28
N LEU A 42 -7.02 -8.01 -15.18
CA LEU A 42 -6.97 -7.08 -16.30
C LEU A 42 -8.36 -6.48 -16.55
N GLY A 43 -8.70 -5.41 -15.84
CA GLY A 43 -9.94 -4.65 -16.01
C GLY A 43 -11.22 -5.44 -15.68
N GLN A 44 -11.16 -6.33 -14.69
CA GLN A 44 -12.27 -7.19 -14.29
C GLN A 44 -12.29 -7.36 -12.77
N SER A 45 -13.48 -7.48 -12.17
CA SER A 45 -13.62 -7.90 -10.77
C SER A 45 -12.98 -9.28 -10.53
N PRO A 46 -12.30 -9.46 -9.38
CA PRO A 46 -11.90 -10.78 -8.93
C PRO A 46 -13.07 -11.59 -8.39
N ASP A 47 -12.96 -12.90 -8.50
CA ASP A 47 -13.70 -13.83 -7.65
C ASP A 47 -13.05 -13.81 -6.26
N SER A 48 -13.75 -13.22 -5.28
CA SER A 48 -13.19 -12.77 -4.01
C SER A 48 -14.16 -13.07 -2.87
N ALA A 49 -13.62 -13.41 -1.70
CA ALA A 49 -14.41 -13.59 -0.48
C ALA A 49 -14.89 -12.26 0.14
N CYS A 50 -14.32 -11.13 -0.31
CA CYS A 50 -14.78 -9.79 -0.01
C CYS A 50 -15.65 -9.27 -1.17
N ASP A 51 -16.74 -8.54 -0.88
CA ASP A 51 -17.48 -7.76 -1.88
C ASP A 51 -16.59 -6.60 -2.34
N MET A 52 -16.25 -6.56 -3.63
CA MET A 52 -15.25 -5.63 -4.17
C MET A 52 -15.75 -4.90 -5.41
N PRO A 53 -15.49 -3.58 -5.53
CA PRO A 53 -15.71 -2.84 -6.76
C PRO A 53 -14.77 -3.29 -7.88
N ASP A 54 -15.19 -3.09 -9.14
CA ASP A 54 -14.35 -3.33 -10.31
C ASP A 54 -13.11 -2.40 -10.33
N GLY A 55 -11.95 -2.95 -10.68
CA GLY A 55 -10.77 -2.16 -11.08
C GLY A 55 -9.95 -1.54 -9.95
N GLU A 56 -10.14 -1.99 -8.71
CA GLU A 56 -9.39 -1.51 -7.54
C GLU A 56 -8.25 -2.46 -7.15
N LEU A 57 -7.18 -1.89 -6.58
CA LEU A 57 -6.12 -2.63 -5.91
C LEU A 57 -6.55 -2.84 -4.47
N TYR A 58 -6.41 -4.05 -3.93
CA TYR A 58 -6.80 -4.30 -2.55
C TYR A 58 -6.18 -5.55 -1.94
N TYR A 59 -6.17 -5.58 -0.61
CA TYR A 59 -5.89 -6.76 0.19
C TYR A 59 -7.16 -7.30 0.84
N CYS A 60 -7.43 -8.60 0.68
CA CYS A 60 -8.53 -9.30 1.35
C CYS A 60 -8.10 -10.72 1.75
N ASP A 61 -8.33 -11.06 3.02
CA ASP A 61 -8.14 -12.41 3.59
C ASP A 61 -6.87 -13.14 3.09
N GLY A 62 -5.71 -12.52 3.34
CA GLY A 62 -4.41 -13.08 2.98
C GLY A 62 -4.09 -13.05 1.48
N THR A 63 -4.85 -12.30 0.68
CA THR A 63 -4.68 -12.22 -0.79
C THR A 63 -4.57 -10.77 -1.23
N ILE A 64 -3.55 -10.47 -2.02
CA ILE A 64 -3.37 -9.18 -2.70
C ILE A 64 -3.91 -9.31 -4.12
N TYR A 65 -4.76 -8.38 -4.51
CA TYR A 65 -5.35 -8.28 -5.84
C TYR A 65 -4.81 -7.02 -6.51
N MET A 66 -4.21 -7.20 -7.70
CA MET A 66 -3.73 -6.10 -8.52
C MET A 66 -4.45 -6.10 -9.87
N ASP A 67 -4.96 -4.96 -10.31
CA ASP A 67 -5.40 -4.78 -11.69
C ASP A 67 -4.25 -4.22 -12.54
N ALA A 68 -3.81 -4.99 -13.53
CA ALA A 68 -2.74 -4.59 -14.43
C ALA A 68 -3.20 -3.66 -15.55
N LYS A 69 -4.51 -3.41 -15.72
CA LYS A 69 -5.02 -2.58 -16.81
C LYS A 69 -4.46 -1.15 -16.77
N PRO A 70 -4.51 -0.41 -15.64
CA PRO A 70 -3.91 0.92 -15.55
C PRO A 70 -2.40 0.91 -15.84
N ASP A 71 -1.68 -0.12 -15.39
CA ASP A 71 -0.24 -0.21 -15.63
C ASP A 71 0.10 -0.38 -17.11
N LEU A 72 -0.68 -1.18 -17.84
CA LEU A 72 -0.47 -1.42 -19.27
C LEU A 72 -0.81 -0.18 -20.10
N ASP A 73 -1.85 0.56 -19.69
CA ASP A 73 -2.24 1.81 -20.33
C ASP A 73 -1.16 2.89 -20.08
N TYR A 74 -0.71 3.04 -18.84
CA TYR A 74 0.25 4.08 -18.44
C TYR A 74 1.70 3.80 -18.84
N GLU A 75 2.08 2.54 -19.07
CA GLU A 75 3.45 2.18 -19.49
C GLU A 75 3.87 2.90 -20.78
N LYS A 76 2.93 3.13 -21.72
CA LYS A 76 3.22 3.81 -23.00
C LYS A 76 3.46 5.31 -22.83
N GLU A 77 2.84 5.92 -21.82
CA GLU A 77 2.94 7.35 -21.56
C GLU A 77 4.21 7.66 -20.75
N ASN A 78 4.41 6.95 -19.64
CA ASN A 78 5.56 7.19 -18.78
C ASN A 78 5.98 5.91 -18.05
N ARG A 79 6.77 5.08 -18.74
CA ARG A 79 7.32 3.84 -18.18
C ARG A 79 8.02 4.02 -16.83
N ALA A 80 8.81 5.08 -16.66
CA ALA A 80 9.57 5.26 -15.42
C ALA A 80 8.64 5.56 -14.23
N ALA A 81 7.66 6.44 -14.43
CA ALA A 81 6.65 6.75 -13.42
C ALA A 81 5.76 5.54 -13.13
N ASN A 82 5.36 4.81 -14.18
CA ASN A 82 4.56 3.60 -14.06
C ASN A 82 5.23 2.59 -13.13
N ARG A 83 6.51 2.26 -13.40
CA ARG A 83 7.25 1.34 -12.52
C ARG A 83 7.45 1.86 -11.12
N ALA A 84 7.46 3.19 -10.91
CA ALA A 84 7.51 3.73 -9.57
C ALA A 84 6.23 3.45 -8.79
N LEU A 85 5.09 3.73 -9.42
CA LEU A 85 3.77 3.52 -8.83
C LEU A 85 3.46 2.06 -8.61
N MET A 86 3.79 1.18 -9.56
CA MET A 86 3.59 -0.27 -9.41
C MET A 86 4.27 -0.83 -8.16
N VAL A 87 5.50 -0.41 -7.86
CA VAL A 87 6.23 -0.85 -6.67
C VAL A 87 5.61 -0.28 -5.40
N PHE A 88 5.19 0.99 -5.44
CA PHE A 88 4.56 1.65 -4.29
C PHE A 88 3.19 1.03 -3.97
N PHE A 89 2.32 0.84 -4.95
CA PHE A 89 0.97 0.30 -4.75
C PHE A 89 0.98 -1.15 -4.28
N ILE A 90 1.81 -2.03 -4.85
CA ILE A 90 1.86 -3.39 -4.29
C ILE A 90 2.47 -3.42 -2.89
N ALA A 91 3.37 -2.49 -2.56
CA ALA A 91 3.86 -2.36 -1.20
C ALA A 91 2.77 -1.86 -0.23
N HIS A 92 1.82 -1.04 -0.72
CA HIS A 92 0.66 -0.56 0.02
C HIS A 92 -0.29 -1.71 0.35
N GLU A 93 -0.68 -2.51 -0.65
CA GLU A 93 -1.52 -3.70 -0.40
C GLU A 93 -0.82 -4.72 0.50
N TYR A 94 0.49 -4.84 0.34
CA TYR A 94 1.27 -5.69 1.23
C TYR A 94 1.33 -5.12 2.66
N ALA A 95 1.26 -3.79 2.84
CA ALA A 95 1.19 -3.20 4.16
C ALA A 95 -0.13 -3.52 4.87
N HIS A 96 -1.26 -3.58 4.15
CA HIS A 96 -2.51 -4.13 4.72
C HIS A 96 -2.36 -5.58 5.14
N HIS A 97 -1.62 -6.38 4.37
CA HIS A 97 -1.29 -7.74 4.80
C HIS A 97 -0.48 -7.77 6.10
N ILE A 98 0.48 -6.84 6.28
CA ILE A 98 1.21 -6.70 7.54
C ILE A 98 0.31 -6.26 8.69
N GLN A 99 -0.59 -5.30 8.45
CA GLN A 99 -1.59 -4.88 9.43
C GLN A 99 -2.46 -6.06 9.89
N ALA A 100 -2.85 -6.94 8.96
CA ALA A 100 -3.62 -8.14 9.27
C ALA A 100 -2.81 -9.15 10.10
N LEU A 101 -1.58 -9.47 9.70
CA LEU A 101 -0.70 -10.41 10.42
C LEU A 101 -0.38 -9.95 11.86
N THR A 102 -0.35 -8.64 12.07
CA THR A 102 0.02 -8.02 13.36
C THR A 102 -1.19 -7.60 14.20
N GLY A 103 -2.42 -7.88 13.73
CA GLY A 103 -3.66 -7.58 14.45
C GLY A 103 -4.10 -6.11 14.42
N ILE A 104 -3.40 -5.25 13.67
CA ILE A 104 -3.75 -3.83 13.51
C ILE A 104 -5.09 -3.70 12.78
N SER A 105 -5.33 -4.46 11.70
CA SER A 105 -6.62 -4.41 10.98
C SER A 105 -7.79 -4.79 11.90
N LYS A 106 -7.64 -5.87 12.68
CA LYS A 106 -8.65 -6.27 13.67
C LYS A 106 -8.91 -5.18 14.71
N ALA A 107 -7.86 -4.56 15.23
CA ALA A 107 -7.99 -3.48 16.22
C ALA A 107 -8.66 -2.23 15.62
N HIS A 108 -8.36 -1.92 14.36
CA HIS A 108 -9.03 -0.86 13.60
C HIS A 108 -10.54 -1.16 13.47
N ASP A 109 -10.92 -2.36 13.02
CA ASP A 109 -12.33 -2.76 12.86
C ASP A 109 -13.10 -2.66 14.19
N GLU A 110 -12.53 -3.20 15.27
CA GLU A 110 -13.11 -3.16 16.61
C GLU A 110 -13.27 -1.74 17.17
N ARG A 111 -12.37 -0.81 16.79
CA ARG A 111 -12.48 0.60 17.14
C ARG A 111 -13.57 1.26 16.30
N ASN A 112 -13.58 1.01 15.00
CA ASN A 112 -14.50 1.62 14.05
C ASN A 112 -15.97 1.29 14.40
N LEU A 113 -16.25 0.05 14.83
CA LEU A 113 -17.57 -0.38 15.31
C LEU A 113 -18.10 0.39 16.52
N LYS A 114 -17.21 1.02 17.30
CA LYS A 114 -17.57 1.79 18.51
C LYS A 114 -17.72 3.29 18.22
N LEU A 115 -17.33 3.74 17.03
CA LEU A 115 -17.42 5.13 16.63
C LEU A 115 -18.84 5.47 16.15
N ASN A 116 -19.35 6.62 16.61
CA ASN A 116 -20.63 7.14 16.20
C ASN A 116 -20.42 8.35 15.29
N GLY A 117 -20.61 8.17 13.98
CA GLY A 117 -20.57 9.24 12.98
C GLY A 117 -19.65 8.93 11.80
N VAL A 118 -20.10 9.28 10.60
CA VAL A 118 -19.39 8.99 9.35
C VAL A 118 -18.01 9.67 9.32
N ASP A 119 -17.91 10.93 9.78
CA ASP A 119 -16.65 11.67 9.73
C ASP A 119 -15.57 11.07 10.64
N VAL A 120 -15.95 10.59 11.83
CA VAL A 120 -14.99 9.97 12.77
C VAL A 120 -14.58 8.58 12.31
N GLN A 121 -15.49 7.83 11.69
CA GLN A 121 -15.19 6.54 11.06
C GLN A 121 -14.25 6.74 9.86
N LEU A 122 -14.54 7.72 8.99
CA LEU A 122 -13.69 8.06 7.85
C LEU A 122 -12.28 8.48 8.30
N GLN A 123 -12.17 9.26 9.37
CA GLN A 123 -10.86 9.61 9.94
C GLN A 123 -10.12 8.36 10.47
N GLU A 124 -10.83 7.40 11.06
CA GLU A 124 -10.23 6.14 11.49
C GLU A 124 -9.78 5.31 10.29
N THR A 125 -10.53 5.28 9.18
CA THR A 125 -10.13 4.66 7.90
C THR A 125 -8.86 5.31 7.35
N ARG A 126 -8.77 6.64 7.34
CA ARG A 126 -7.55 7.35 6.93
C ARG A 126 -6.32 6.97 7.74
N ARG A 127 -6.47 6.60 9.02
CA ARG A 127 -5.34 6.16 9.84
C ARG A 127 -4.78 4.83 9.34
N ILE A 128 -5.63 3.87 9.00
CA ILE A 128 -5.15 2.57 8.51
C ILE A 128 -4.52 2.71 7.11
N GLU A 129 -5.11 3.52 6.23
CA GLU A 129 -4.57 3.79 4.88
C GLU A 129 -3.24 4.54 4.91
N LEU A 130 -3.15 5.65 5.67
CA LEU A 130 -1.90 6.42 5.78
C LEU A 130 -0.78 5.63 6.49
N GLN A 131 -1.14 4.65 7.31
CA GLN A 131 -0.14 3.72 7.84
C GLN A 131 0.37 2.80 6.74
N ALA A 132 -0.50 2.27 5.87
CA ALA A 132 -0.09 1.48 4.72
C ALA A 132 0.85 2.26 3.78
N ASP A 133 0.57 3.55 3.54
CA ASP A 133 1.48 4.46 2.83
C ASP A 133 2.85 4.59 3.47
N CYS A 134 2.87 4.80 4.79
CA CYS A 134 4.12 4.93 5.52
C CYS A 134 4.94 3.64 5.48
N LEU A 135 4.30 2.49 5.70
CA LEU A 135 4.96 1.18 5.65
C LEU A 135 5.48 0.88 4.23
N SER A 136 4.76 1.31 3.18
CA SER A 136 5.22 1.25 1.79
C SER A 136 6.48 2.07 1.57
N GLY A 137 6.51 3.29 2.10
CA GLY A 137 7.70 4.13 2.12
C GLY A 137 8.88 3.45 2.82
N ALA A 138 8.65 2.84 3.99
CA ALA A 138 9.69 2.13 4.73
C ALA A 138 10.23 0.92 3.94
N PHE A 139 9.36 0.16 3.26
CA PHE A 139 9.78 -0.90 2.34
C PHE A 139 10.65 -0.36 1.21
N LEU A 140 10.24 0.73 0.55
CA LEU A 140 11.03 1.36 -0.51
C LEU A 140 12.42 1.77 0.00
N ALA A 141 12.53 2.30 1.22
CA ALA A 141 13.82 2.62 1.82
C ALA A 141 14.70 1.38 2.01
N SER A 142 14.09 0.26 2.44
CA SER A 142 14.81 -0.99 2.70
C SER A 142 15.43 -1.63 1.45
N ILE A 143 14.81 -1.43 0.28
CA ILE A 143 15.27 -2.05 -0.98
C ILE A 143 16.24 -1.17 -1.78
N ARG A 144 16.48 0.08 -1.37
CA ARG A 144 17.40 1.03 -2.06
C ARG A 144 18.77 0.47 -2.42
N PRO A 145 19.42 -0.40 -1.60
CA PRO A 145 20.71 -0.97 -1.96
C PRO A 145 20.68 -1.89 -3.20
N THR A 146 19.49 -2.41 -3.53
CA THR A 146 19.29 -3.42 -4.60
C THR A 146 18.32 -2.97 -5.69
N PHE A 147 17.59 -1.88 -5.46
CA PHE A 147 16.65 -1.30 -6.39
C PHE A 147 16.98 0.20 -6.56
N PRO A 148 17.24 0.68 -7.78
CA PRO A 148 17.78 2.02 -8.01
C PRO A 148 16.73 3.13 -7.82
N ILE A 149 16.38 3.42 -6.56
CA ILE A 149 15.49 4.50 -6.17
C ILE A 149 16.30 5.79 -6.04
N GLY A 150 16.40 6.54 -7.15
CA GLY A 150 17.02 7.87 -7.20
C GLY A 150 16.04 9.00 -6.87
N ALA A 151 16.55 10.22 -6.67
CA ALA A 151 15.75 11.39 -6.31
C ALA A 151 14.60 11.68 -7.28
N GLN A 152 14.80 11.45 -8.58
CA GLN A 152 13.74 11.58 -9.59
C GLN A 152 12.59 10.59 -9.35
N TRP A 153 12.92 9.34 -9.02
CA TRP A 153 11.92 8.31 -8.70
C TRP A 153 11.14 8.70 -7.44
N VAL A 154 11.85 9.22 -6.42
CA VAL A 154 11.24 9.75 -5.20
C VAL A 154 10.23 10.85 -5.50
N ARG A 155 10.65 11.81 -6.33
CA ARG A 155 9.79 12.92 -6.73
C ARG A 155 8.55 12.41 -7.45
N VAL A 156 8.73 11.59 -8.47
CA VAL A 156 7.66 11.06 -9.31
C VAL A 156 6.63 10.28 -8.50
N TRP A 157 7.04 9.31 -7.67
CA TRP A 157 6.06 8.58 -6.86
C TRP A 157 5.32 9.54 -5.93
N SER A 158 6.05 10.39 -5.19
CA SER A 158 5.44 11.18 -4.11
C SER A 158 4.55 12.31 -4.63
N GLU A 159 4.82 12.79 -5.85
CA GLU A 159 3.98 13.76 -6.54
C GLU A 159 2.78 13.07 -7.18
N THR A 160 2.97 11.98 -7.92
CA THR A 160 1.84 11.32 -8.61
C THR A 160 0.86 10.72 -7.60
N TYR A 161 1.36 10.03 -6.56
CA TYR A 161 0.49 9.45 -5.55
C TYR A 161 -0.30 10.50 -4.74
N ALA A 162 0.31 11.65 -4.46
CA ALA A 162 -0.36 12.76 -3.79
C ALA A 162 -1.51 13.38 -4.61
N HIS A 163 -1.57 13.14 -5.92
CA HIS A 163 -2.66 13.60 -6.79
C HIS A 163 -3.53 12.45 -7.31
N TYR A 164 -3.32 11.23 -6.79
CA TYR A 164 -4.12 10.09 -7.17
C TYR A 164 -5.55 10.27 -6.67
N THR A 165 -6.53 10.03 -7.54
CA THR A 165 -7.94 10.21 -7.23
C THR A 165 -8.36 9.27 -6.10
N ASP A 166 -9.12 9.81 -5.16
CA ASP A 166 -9.69 9.09 -4.03
C ASP A 166 -11.14 9.57 -3.86
N PRO A 167 -12.09 8.91 -4.56
CA PRO A 167 -13.48 9.34 -4.55
C PRO A 167 -14.14 9.17 -3.18
N ASN A 168 -13.66 8.22 -2.37
CA ASN A 168 -14.19 7.92 -1.03
C ASN A 168 -13.57 8.80 0.05
N SER A 169 -12.47 9.49 -0.26
CA SER A 169 -11.70 10.33 0.67
C SER A 169 -11.20 9.55 1.89
N ASP A 170 -10.92 8.26 1.75
CA ASP A 170 -10.52 7.34 2.81
C ASP A 170 -9.00 7.18 2.94
N HIS A 171 -8.21 7.64 1.95
CA HIS A 171 -6.74 7.62 2.00
C HIS A 171 -6.14 8.95 2.52
N GLY A 172 -6.99 9.90 2.93
CA GLY A 172 -6.61 11.24 3.37
C GLY A 172 -6.26 12.16 2.21
N GLN A 173 -5.87 13.40 2.49
CA GLN A 173 -5.52 14.37 1.46
C GLN A 173 -4.15 14.10 0.84
N GLY A 174 -3.93 14.61 -0.37
CA GLY A 174 -2.64 14.49 -1.07
C GLY A 174 -1.42 14.93 -0.23
N ALA A 175 -1.59 15.94 0.61
CA ALA A 175 -0.55 16.42 1.52
C ALA A 175 -0.21 15.40 2.63
N THR A 176 -1.20 14.75 3.24
CA THR A 176 -1.01 13.75 4.30
C THR A 176 -0.46 12.44 3.73
N ARG A 177 -0.97 11.99 2.58
CA ARG A 177 -0.40 10.86 1.80
C ARG A 177 1.07 11.04 1.49
N ARG A 178 1.45 12.22 0.96
CA ARG A 178 2.85 12.55 0.70
C ARG A 178 3.67 12.57 1.98
N ALA A 179 3.14 13.16 3.06
CA ALA A 179 3.85 13.27 4.32
C ALA A 179 4.16 11.89 4.93
N TRP A 180 3.17 10.99 5.00
CA TRP A 180 3.33 9.66 5.59
C TRP A 180 4.19 8.72 4.75
N SER A 181 3.94 8.64 3.43
CA SER A 181 4.78 7.84 2.54
C SER A 181 6.25 8.28 2.57
N ARG A 182 6.53 9.59 2.56
CA ARG A 182 7.90 10.11 2.69
C ARG A 182 8.49 9.93 4.08
N LYS A 183 7.69 9.97 5.14
CA LYS A 183 8.14 9.75 6.53
C LYS A 183 8.70 8.34 6.66
N GLY A 184 7.96 7.33 6.21
CA GLY A 184 8.43 5.95 6.17
C GLY A 184 9.71 5.78 5.36
N PHE A 185 9.74 6.37 4.16
CA PHE A 185 10.92 6.31 3.28
C PHE A 185 12.17 6.98 3.89
N THR A 186 12.00 8.08 4.62
CA THR A 186 13.14 8.82 5.18
C THR A 186 13.66 8.18 6.46
N LYS A 187 12.77 7.65 7.30
CA LYS A 187 13.16 7.05 8.58
C LYS A 187 13.65 5.60 8.44
N ALA A 188 13.14 4.86 7.45
CA ALA A 188 13.38 3.43 7.30
C ALA A 188 13.06 2.63 8.58
N ASP A 189 12.06 3.09 9.34
CA ASP A 189 11.64 2.51 10.62
C ASP A 189 10.10 2.47 10.69
N VAL A 190 9.58 1.27 10.94
CA VAL A 190 8.14 1.00 11.06
C VAL A 190 7.51 1.68 12.27
N SER A 191 8.28 1.97 13.32
CA SER A 191 7.80 2.69 14.50
C SER A 191 7.35 4.12 14.17
N ALA A 192 7.93 4.71 13.12
CA ALA A 192 7.57 6.04 12.64
C ALA A 192 6.17 6.09 12.00
N CYS A 193 5.58 4.93 11.69
CA CYS A 193 4.31 4.78 10.97
C CYS A 193 3.08 4.60 11.89
N ASN A 194 3.18 4.97 13.17
CA ASN A 194 2.02 4.97 14.05
C ASN A 194 1.12 6.19 13.78
N THR A 195 0.20 6.05 12.83
CA THR A 195 -0.83 7.04 12.48
C THR A 195 -1.94 7.13 13.53
N PHE A 196 -2.15 6.11 14.35
CA PHE A 196 -3.25 6.06 15.33
C PHE A 196 -3.07 7.03 16.51
N VAL A 197 -1.84 7.48 16.76
CA VAL A 197 -1.52 8.50 17.77
C VAL A 197 -1.34 9.90 17.18
N ALA A 198 -1.47 10.04 15.85
CA ALA A 198 -1.31 11.32 15.17
C ALA A 198 -2.54 12.23 15.35
N SER A 199 -2.34 13.54 15.26
CA SER A 199 -3.45 14.49 15.35
C SER A 199 -4.40 14.36 14.15
N PRO A 200 -5.68 14.76 14.26
CA PRO A 200 -6.62 14.78 13.13
C PRO A 200 -6.06 15.44 11.86
N ALA A 201 -5.37 16.58 12.00
CA ALA A 201 -4.77 17.30 10.87
C ALA A 201 -3.64 16.52 10.16
N GLN A 202 -3.01 15.57 10.86
CA GLN A 202 -1.97 14.72 10.27
C GLN A 202 -2.56 13.51 9.53
N VAL A 203 -3.86 13.24 9.68
CA VAL A 203 -4.55 12.09 9.07
C VAL A 203 -5.79 12.51 8.28
N SER A 204 -5.92 13.81 7.99
CA SER A 204 -7.03 14.37 7.22
C SER A 204 -6.89 14.11 5.73
#